data_AF-A0A524PPU6-F1
#
_entry.id   AF-A0A524PPU6-F1
#
_cell.length_a   1.000
_cell.length_b   1.000
_cell.length_c   1.000
_cell.angle_alpha   90.00
_cell.angle_beta   90.00
_cell.angle_gamma   90.00
#
_symmetry.space_group_name_H-M   'P 1'
#
loop_
_entity.id
_entity.type
_entity.pdbx_description
1 polymer ?
#
loop_
_entity_poly.entity_id
_entity_poly.type
_entity_poly.pdbx_seq_one_letter_code
_entity_poly.pdbx_strand_id
1 'polypeptide(L)'
;MASKLNEKPLSVFWIVMILIAGLLIVGDLNRRMADARQLERDAEILEGQVAAKSTERAVLMTQVADATSEDSIAAWAHADAKLVREGEVLIVPVAPSGATPGLEDADSRFAEPPSKFQIWWALLFGK
;
A
#
# COMPACT_ATOMS: atom_id res chain seq x y z
N MET A 1 -66.09 34.37 41.91
CA MET A 1 -64.65 34.31 41.61
C MET A 1 -64.31 32.86 41.29
N ALA A 2 -64.24 32.50 40.00
CA ALA A 2 -63.65 31.26 39.51
C ALA A 2 -63.63 31.32 37.97
N SER A 3 -62.54 31.83 37.41
CA SER A 3 -62.28 31.79 35.97
C SER A 3 -61.93 30.36 35.58
N LYS A 4 -62.80 29.71 34.79
CA LYS A 4 -62.48 28.42 34.16
C LYS A 4 -61.43 28.65 33.09
N LEU A 5 -60.21 28.17 33.34
CA LEU A 5 -59.13 28.10 32.37
C LEU A 5 -59.57 27.17 31.23
N ASN A 6 -59.74 27.73 30.04
CA ASN A 6 -60.02 26.99 28.82
C ASN A 6 -58.71 26.44 28.27
N GLU A 7 -58.31 25.27 28.74
CA GLU A 7 -57.17 24.56 28.16
C GLU A 7 -57.62 23.94 26.84
N LYS A 8 -57.35 24.65 25.73
CA LYS A 8 -57.56 24.09 24.40
C LYS A 8 -56.69 22.84 24.30
N PRO A 9 -57.26 21.63 24.11
CA PRO A 9 -56.44 20.45 23.91
C PRO A 9 -55.61 20.73 22.65
N LEU A 10 -54.28 20.63 22.78
CA LEU A 10 -53.39 20.72 21.63
C LEU A 10 -53.96 19.79 20.55
N SER A 11 -54.33 20.37 19.40
CA SER A 11 -54.90 19.57 18.31
C SER A 11 -53.92 18.45 18.00
N VAL A 12 -54.40 17.21 18.00
CA VAL A 12 -53.61 16.01 17.70
C VAL A 12 -52.81 16.19 16.41
N PHE A 13 -53.33 16.98 15.45
CA PHE A 13 -52.64 17.40 14.25
C PHE A 13 -51.28 18.07 14.50
N TRP A 14 -51.18 19.00 15.46
CA TRP A 14 -49.92 19.68 15.79
C TRP A 14 -48.91 18.73 16.43
N ILE A 15 -49.37 17.80 17.27
CA ILE A 15 -48.51 16.79 17.89
C ILE A 15 -47.93 15.86 16.81
N VAL A 16 -48.76 15.42 15.86
CA VAL A 16 -48.32 14.58 14.73
C VAL A 16 -47.34 15.35 13.83
N MET A 17 -47.61 16.62 13.53
CA MET A 17 -46.70 17.46 12.74
C MET A 17 -45.33 17.62 13.40
N ILE A 18 -45.29 17.88 14.71
CA ILE A 18 -44.03 18.00 15.46
C ILE A 18 -43.28 16.67 15.47
N LEU A 19 -43.98 15.55 15.63
CA LEU A 19 -43.37 14.21 15.57
C LEU A 19 -42.73 13.93 14.21
N ILE A 20 -43.44 14.22 13.12
CA ILE A 20 -42.92 14.03 11.76
C ILE A 20 -41.70 14.93 11.54
N ALA A 21 -41.79 16.21 11.89
CA ALA A 21 -40.67 17.14 11.77
C ALA A 21 -39.45 16.68 12.58
N GLY A 22 -39.66 16.22 13.81
CA GLY A 22 -38.61 15.67 14.67
C GLY A 22 -37.94 14.44 14.04
N LEU A 23 -38.73 13.51 13.49
CA LEU A 23 -38.20 12.32 12.82
C LEU A 23 -37.35 12.67 11.59
N LEU A 24 -37.79 13.64 10.79
CA LEU A 24 -37.05 14.10 9.61
C LEU A 24 -35.71 14.74 10.00
N ILE A 25 -35.70 15.59 11.03
CA ILE A 25 -34.48 16.26 11.51
C ILE A 25 -33.49 15.24 12.06
N VAL A 26 -33.94 14.32 12.91
CA VAL A 26 -33.08 13.28 13.48
C VAL A 26 -32.56 12.35 12.38
N GLY A 27 -33.40 12.03 11.39
CA GLY A 27 -33.00 11.24 10.22
C GLY A 27 -31.92 11.91 9.39
N ASP A 28 -32.08 13.19 9.06
CA ASP A 28 -31.09 13.99 8.30
C ASP A 28 -29.78 14.12 9.06
N LEU A 29 -29.85 14.46 10.36
CA LEU A 29 -28.67 14.57 11.20
C LEU A 29 -27.90 13.24 11.30
N ASN A 30 -28.62 12.12 11.45
CA ASN A 30 -28.00 10.81 11.53
C ASN A 30 -27.30 10.42 10.21
N ARG A 31 -27.92 10.75 9.06
CA ARG A 31 -27.31 10.54 7.74
C ARG A 31 -26.03 11.37 7.60
N ARG A 32 -26.08 12.67 7.89
CA ARG A 32 -24.90 13.54 7.85
C ARG A 32 -23.78 13.06 8.76
N MET A 33 -24.09 12.59 9.97
CA MET A 33 -23.10 12.01 10.88
C MET A 33 -22.53 10.68 10.37
N ALA A 34 -23.32 9.86 9.69
CA ALA A 34 -22.84 8.63 9.07
C ALA A 34 -21.87 8.95 7.92
N ASP A 35 -22.27 9.88 7.04
CA ASP A 35 -21.46 10.33 5.89
C ASP A 35 -20.16 10.98 6.35
N ALA A 36 -20.21 11.88 7.34
CA ALA A 36 -19.02 12.51 7.90
C ALA A 36 -18.04 11.48 8.49
N ARG A 37 -18.55 10.50 9.24
CA ARG A 37 -17.72 9.41 9.79
C ARG A 37 -17.15 8.51 8.71
N GLN A 38 -17.86 8.31 7.61
CA GLN A 38 -17.34 7.55 6.48
C GLN A 38 -16.22 8.33 5.79
N LEU A 39 -16.44 9.61 5.51
CA LEU A 39 -15.45 10.45 4.85
C LEU A 39 -14.16 10.57 5.68
N GLU A 40 -14.27 10.66 7.01
CA GLU A 40 -13.12 10.67 7.92
C GLU A 40 -12.31 9.37 7.82
N ARG A 41 -12.96 8.20 7.82
CA ARG A 41 -12.28 6.92 7.66
C ARG A 41 -11.60 6.80 6.30
N ASP A 42 -12.27 7.25 5.25
CA ASP A 42 -11.72 7.21 3.89
C ASP A 42 -10.49 8.13 3.78
N ALA A 43 -10.53 9.30 4.44
CA ALA A 43 -9.39 10.22 4.53
C ALA A 43 -8.20 9.60 5.27
N GLU A 44 -8.43 9.00 6.44
CA GLU A 44 -7.37 8.33 7.22
C GLU A 44 -6.70 7.20 6.43
N ILE A 45 -7.49 6.40 5.70
CA ILE A 45 -6.98 5.33 4.82
C ILE A 45 -6.14 5.93 3.68
N LEU A 46 -6.61 7.00 3.04
CA LEU A 46 -5.90 7.67 1.96
C LEU A 46 -4.59 8.28 2.43
N GLU A 47 -4.58 8.94 3.60
CA GLU A 47 -3.37 9.49 4.21
C GLU A 47 -2.34 8.40 4.49
N GLY A 48 -2.77 7.25 5.04
CA GLY A 48 -1.89 6.09 5.23
C GLY A 48 -1.30 5.56 3.92
N GLN A 49 -2.10 5.46 2.86
CA GLN A 49 -1.63 5.03 1.54
C GLN A 49 -0.64 6.02 0.92
N VAL A 50 -0.88 7.33 1.05
CA VAL A 50 0.01 8.38 0.55
C VAL A 50 1.33 8.36 1.31
N ALA A 51 1.30 8.23 2.64
CA ALA A 51 2.50 8.13 3.46
C ALA A 51 3.35 6.90 3.07
N ALA A 52 2.73 5.73 2.93
CA ALA A 52 3.41 4.52 2.47
C ALA A 52 4.06 4.69 1.09
N LYS A 53 3.30 5.19 0.10
CA LYS A 53 3.80 5.43 -1.26
C LYS A 53 4.89 6.49 -1.32
N SER A 54 4.81 7.53 -0.50
CA SER A 54 5.85 8.57 -0.44
C SER A 54 7.17 8.01 0.09
N THR A 55 7.10 7.11 1.07
CA THR A 55 8.27 6.44 1.65
C THR A 55 8.91 5.51 0.63
N GLU A 56 8.10 4.69 -0.04
CA GLU A 56 8.56 3.81 -1.12
C GLU A 56 9.20 4.62 -2.26
N ARG A 57 8.57 5.72 -2.68
CA ARG A 57 9.10 6.61 -3.70
C ARG A 57 10.47 7.18 -3.31
N ALA A 58 10.65 7.61 -2.06
CA ALA A 58 11.93 8.13 -1.60
C ALA A 58 13.04 7.06 -1.69
N VAL A 59 12.74 5.83 -1.27
CA VAL A 59 13.66 4.69 -1.38
C VAL A 59 14.02 4.40 -2.84
N LEU A 60 13.01 4.33 -3.72
CA LEU A 60 13.22 4.09 -5.15
C LEU A 60 14.02 5.21 -5.82
N MET A 61 13.78 6.48 -5.45
CA MET A 61 14.55 7.61 -5.96
C MET A 61 16.02 7.53 -5.56
N THR A 62 16.33 7.10 -4.34
CA THR A 62 17.72 6.85 -3.91
C THR A 62 18.37 5.74 -4.74
N GLN A 63 17.66 4.63 -4.97
CA GLN A 63 18.17 3.54 -5.80
C GLN A 63 18.43 3.98 -7.25
N VAL A 64 17.52 4.78 -7.82
CA VAL A 64 17.72 5.34 -9.16
C VAL A 64 18.92 6.28 -9.19
N ALA A 65 19.08 7.15 -8.19
CA ALA A 65 20.23 8.05 -8.11
C ALA A 65 21.55 7.27 -8.01
N ASP A 66 21.58 6.20 -7.22
CA ASP A 66 22.75 5.33 -7.07
C ASP A 66 23.05 4.55 -8.37
N ALA A 67 22.02 3.98 -9.01
CA ALA A 67 22.17 3.24 -10.27
C ALA A 67 22.59 4.14 -11.45
N THR A 68 22.24 5.43 -11.41
CA THR A 68 22.61 6.43 -12.42
C THR A 68 23.86 7.23 -12.06
N SER A 69 24.50 6.91 -10.93
CA SER A 69 25.77 7.54 -10.55
C SER A 69 26.89 7.16 -11.51
N GLU A 70 27.87 8.06 -11.67
CA GLU A 70 29.02 7.83 -12.56
C GLU A 70 29.79 6.56 -12.16
N ASP A 71 29.93 6.29 -10.87
CA ASP A 71 30.61 5.11 -10.34
C ASP A 71 29.87 3.82 -10.71
N SER A 72 28.54 3.77 -10.53
CA SER A 72 27.71 2.62 -10.96
C SER A 72 27.76 2.41 -12.47
N ILE A 73 27.66 3.49 -13.25
CA ILE A 73 27.74 3.43 -14.72
C ILE A 73 29.12 2.93 -15.15
N ALA A 74 30.20 3.42 -14.54
CA ALA A 74 31.55 2.98 -14.83
C ALA A 74 31.74 1.50 -14.46
N ALA A 75 31.27 1.08 -13.29
CA ALA A 75 31.34 -0.32 -12.85
C ALA A 75 30.64 -1.25 -13.84
N TRP A 76 29.41 -0.91 -14.26
CA TRP A 76 28.69 -1.66 -15.29
C TRP A 76 29.41 -1.63 -16.65
N ALA A 77 29.91 -0.45 -17.06
CA ALA A 77 30.63 -0.29 -18.32
C ALA A 77 31.85 -1.20 -18.41
N HIS A 78 32.63 -1.31 -17.33
CA HIS A 78 33.79 -2.19 -17.26
C HIS A 78 33.43 -3.67 -17.09
N ALA A 79 32.48 -3.97 -16.19
CA ALA A 79 32.14 -5.36 -15.82
C ALA A 79 31.33 -6.06 -16.91
N ASP A 80 30.25 -5.45 -17.39
CA ASP A 80 29.28 -6.08 -18.27
C ASP A 80 29.48 -5.67 -19.73
N ALA A 81 29.65 -4.38 -20.00
CA ALA A 81 29.81 -3.87 -21.36
C ALA A 81 31.25 -4.02 -21.89
N LYS A 82 32.21 -4.41 -21.03
CA LYS A 82 33.65 -4.55 -21.35
C LYS A 82 34.27 -3.31 -22.00
N LEU A 83 33.73 -2.14 -21.67
CA LEU A 83 34.25 -0.85 -22.09
C LEU A 83 35.49 -0.51 -21.25
N VAL A 84 36.43 0.17 -21.88
CA VAL A 84 37.70 0.60 -21.28
C VAL A 84 37.94 2.07 -21.56
N ARG A 85 38.55 2.77 -20.60
CA ARG A 85 38.99 4.16 -20.77
C ARG A 85 40.29 4.24 -21.57
N GLU A 86 40.62 5.44 -22.00
CA GLU A 86 41.88 5.70 -22.69
C GLU A 86 43.07 5.31 -21.79
N GLY A 87 43.93 4.42 -22.29
CA GLY A 87 45.08 3.88 -21.54
C GLY A 87 44.81 2.59 -20.75
N GLU A 88 43.57 2.13 -20.66
CA GLU A 88 43.23 0.83 -20.05
C GLU A 88 43.37 -0.32 -21.06
N VAL A 89 43.82 -1.49 -20.60
CA VAL A 89 43.95 -2.71 -21.43
C VAL A 89 42.98 -3.77 -20.93
N LEU A 90 41.99 -4.13 -21.76
CA LEU A 90 41.07 -5.22 -21.45
C LEU A 90 41.81 -6.56 -21.57
N ILE A 91 41.95 -7.27 -20.45
CA ILE A 91 42.50 -8.62 -20.42
C ILE A 91 41.34 -9.61 -20.35
N VAL A 92 41.18 -10.41 -21.40
CA VAL A 92 40.22 -11.53 -21.41
C VAL A 92 41.01 -12.82 -21.16
N PRO A 93 40.85 -13.47 -20.00
CA PRO A 93 41.50 -14.75 -19.74
C PRO A 93 41.01 -15.79 -20.74
N VAL A 94 41.95 -16.37 -21.48
CA VAL A 94 41.65 -17.51 -22.36
C VAL A 94 42.00 -18.77 -21.59
N ALA A 95 41.06 -19.71 -21.50
CA ALA A 95 41.32 -20.99 -20.88
C ALA A 95 42.43 -21.73 -21.67
N PRO A 96 43.39 -22.40 -21.00
CA PRO A 96 44.40 -23.18 -21.68
C PRO A 96 43.75 -24.31 -22.49
N SER A 97 44.29 -24.61 -23.68
CA SER A 97 43.78 -25.66 -24.56
C SER A 97 43.74 -27.00 -23.83
N GLY A 98 42.54 -27.58 -23.67
CA GLY A 98 42.30 -28.82 -22.93
C GLY A 98 41.63 -28.65 -21.57
N ALA A 99 41.36 -27.41 -21.12
CA ALA A 99 40.53 -27.16 -19.95
C ALA A 99 39.05 -27.46 -20.28
N THR A 100 38.58 -28.64 -19.89
CA THR A 100 37.14 -28.88 -19.71
C THR A 100 36.69 -28.01 -18.53
N PRO A 101 35.79 -27.04 -18.69
CA PRO A 101 35.21 -26.35 -17.55
C PRO A 101 34.60 -27.42 -16.64
N GLY A 102 35.07 -27.50 -15.40
CA GLY A 102 34.36 -28.27 -14.39
C GLY A 102 32.94 -27.72 -14.32
N LEU A 103 31.94 -28.59 -14.37
CA LEU A 103 30.58 -28.17 -14.03
C LEU A 103 30.66 -27.65 -12.60
N GLU A 104 30.61 -26.33 -12.45
CA GLU A 104 30.41 -25.73 -11.15
C GLU A 104 29.04 -26.19 -10.70
N ASP A 105 28.99 -27.04 -9.67
CA ASP A 105 27.73 -27.43 -9.05
C ASP A 105 27.07 -26.14 -8.59
N ALA A 106 26.14 -25.63 -9.41
CA ALA A 106 25.31 -24.50 -9.06
C ALA A 106 24.56 -24.93 -7.81
N ASP A 107 25.02 -24.43 -6.67
CA ASP A 107 24.42 -24.63 -5.37
C ASP A 107 23.01 -24.05 -5.46
N SER A 108 22.06 -24.92 -5.83
CA SER A 108 20.68 -24.59 -6.12
C SER A 108 20.00 -24.29 -4.80
N ARG A 109 20.21 -23.07 -4.29
CA ARG A 109 19.52 -22.53 -3.11
C ARG A 109 18.10 -22.08 -3.44
N PHE A 110 17.47 -22.68 -4.44
CA PHE A 110 16.04 -22.55 -4.60
C PHE A 110 15.38 -23.33 -3.48
N ALA A 111 14.81 -22.61 -2.51
CA ALA A 111 13.92 -23.21 -1.54
C ALA A 111 12.82 -23.93 -2.32
N GLU A 112 12.70 -25.25 -2.13
CA GLU A 112 11.62 -26.04 -2.70
C GLU A 112 10.28 -25.37 -2.32
N PRO A 113 9.40 -25.05 -3.29
CA PRO A 113 8.14 -24.42 -2.99
C PRO A 113 7.33 -25.28 -1.99
N PRO A 114 6.62 -24.66 -1.04
CA PRO A 114 5.88 -25.40 -0.03
C PRO A 114 4.86 -26.31 -0.68
N SER A 115 4.72 -27.52 -0.15
CA SER A 115 3.73 -28.47 -0.67
C SER A 115 2.31 -27.91 -0.52
N LYS A 116 1.38 -28.38 -1.37
CA LYS A 116 -0.03 -27.96 -1.29
C LYS A 116 -0.62 -28.12 0.12
N PHE A 117 -0.21 -29.16 0.85
CA PHE A 117 -0.66 -29.39 2.21
C PHE A 117 -0.13 -28.34 3.20
N GLN A 118 1.13 -27.93 3.09
CA GLN A 118 1.70 -26.85 3.91
C GLN A 118 0.97 -25.53 3.69
N ILE A 119 0.60 -25.23 2.44
CA ILE A 119 -0.22 -24.05 2.10
C ILE A 119 -1.58 -24.13 2.80
N TRP A 120 -2.28 -25.26 2.68
CA TRP A 120 -3.58 -25.46 3.35
C TRP A 120 -3.49 -25.36 4.87
N TRP A 121 -2.44 -25.91 5.46
CA TRP A 121 -2.21 -25.86 6.91
C TRP A 121 -1.95 -24.43 7.39
N ALA A 122 -1.12 -23.66 6.67
CA ALA A 122 -0.85 -22.26 6.97
C ALA A 122 -2.11 -21.40 6.90
N LEU A 123 -2.99 -21.65 5.92
CA LEU A 123 -4.27 -20.96 5.78
C LEU A 123 -5.25 -21.24 6.94
N LEU A 124 -5.19 -22.44 7.53
CA LEU A 124 -6.08 -22.84 8.63
C LEU A 124 -5.58 -22.44 10.01
N PHE A 125 -4.25 -22.36 10.21
CA PHE A 125 -3.64 -22.23 11.54
C PHE A 125 -2.67 -21.05 11.69
N GLY A 126 -2.44 -20.26 10.63
CA GLY A 126 -1.75 -18.96 10.71
C GLY A 126 -0.26 -19.01 11.09
N LYS A 127 0.41 -20.13 10.85
CA LYS A 127 1.88 -20.23 10.90
C LYS A 127 2.41 -20.70 9.56
#